data_AF-A0A3B0XX23-F1
#
_entry.id   AF-A0A3B0XX23-F1
#
_cell.length_a   1.000
_cell.length_b   1.000
_cell.length_c   1.000
_cell.angle_alpha   90.00
_cell.angle_beta   90.00
_cell.angle_gamma   90.00
#
_symmetry.space_group_name_H-M   'P 1'
#
loop_
_entity.id
_entity.type
_entity.pdbx_description
1 polymer ?
#
loop_
_entity_poly.entity_id
_entity_poly.type
_entity_poly.pdbx_seq_one_letter_code
_entity_poly.pdbx_strand_id
1 'polypeptide(L)'
;MMEDTSNSVFNELLEQYYSAWFRYHPEKAVHVGMHGYADKLTPFGDEDISVLISLDQKLIFALEELNFAALSAAQQLDYRILSDAASMELHDLMERDWRYIMPQKYLPMNAIQQLLQNPVENFHQSFKHR
;
A
#
# COMPACT_ATOMS: atom_id res chain seq x y z
N MET A 1 6.27 -22.70 -20.40
CA MET A 1 6.53 -23.54 -19.20
C MET A 1 7.34 -22.82 -18.14
N MET A 2 8.56 -22.29 -18.37
CA MET A 2 9.26 -21.49 -17.34
C MET A 2 8.68 -20.08 -17.16
N GLU A 3 8.28 -19.41 -18.25
CA GLU A 3 7.64 -18.08 -18.19
C GLU A 3 6.32 -18.11 -17.40
N ASP A 4 5.48 -19.14 -17.61
CA ASP A 4 4.19 -19.27 -16.93
C ASP A 4 4.33 -19.36 -15.40
N THR A 5 5.38 -20.04 -14.92
CA THR A 5 5.66 -20.19 -13.48
C THR A 5 6.14 -18.87 -12.88
N SER A 6 7.06 -18.16 -13.53
CA SER A 6 7.54 -16.84 -13.05
C SER A 6 6.41 -15.82 -13.01
N ASN A 7 5.54 -15.82 -14.02
CA ASN A 7 4.37 -14.95 -14.08
C ASN A 7 3.36 -15.25 -12.95
N SER A 8 3.15 -16.53 -12.61
CA SER A 8 2.27 -16.93 -11.50
C SER A 8 2.84 -16.47 -10.15
N VAL A 9 4.12 -16.72 -9.91
CA VAL A 9 4.78 -16.30 -8.66
C VAL A 9 4.75 -14.79 -8.49
N PHE A 10 4.95 -14.03 -9.57
CA PHE A 10 4.83 -12.58 -9.53
C PHE A 10 3.40 -12.13 -9.18
N ASN A 11 2.38 -12.73 -9.79
CA ASN A 11 0.98 -12.40 -9.48
C ASN A 11 0.62 -12.72 -8.02
N GLU A 12 1.08 -13.86 -7.49
CA GLU A 12 0.89 -14.23 -6.09
C GLU A 12 1.56 -13.21 -5.14
N LEU A 13 2.74 -12.71 -5.50
CA LEU A 13 3.42 -11.65 -4.75
C LEU A 13 2.62 -10.34 -4.76
N LEU A 14 2.08 -9.94 -5.92
CA LEU A 14 1.24 -8.75 -6.04
C LEU A 14 -0.01 -8.85 -5.16
N GLU A 15 -0.71 -9.97 -5.21
CA GLU A 15 -1.93 -10.17 -4.41
C GLU A 15 -1.64 -10.07 -2.91
N GLN A 16 -0.56 -10.71 -2.45
CA GLN A 16 -0.14 -10.65 -1.05
C GLN A 16 0.26 -9.24 -0.62
N TYR A 17 1.05 -8.56 -1.45
CA TYR A 17 1.49 -7.20 -1.17
C TYR A 17 0.31 -6.24 -1.10
N TYR A 18 -0.56 -6.17 -2.11
CA TYR A 18 -1.68 -5.23 -2.11
C TYR A 18 -2.67 -5.51 -0.98
N SER A 19 -2.94 -6.78 -0.67
CA SER A 19 -3.79 -7.16 0.47
C SER A 19 -3.26 -6.61 1.80
N ALA A 20 -1.95 -6.66 2.00
CA ALA A 20 -1.28 -6.09 3.18
C ALA A 20 -1.23 -4.55 3.11
N TRP A 21 -0.81 -3.99 1.98
CA TRP A 21 -0.61 -2.56 1.77
C TRP A 21 -1.91 -1.76 1.89
N PHE A 22 -3.05 -2.29 1.44
CA PHE A 22 -4.35 -1.65 1.62
C PHE A 22 -4.76 -1.46 3.09
N ARG A 23 -4.15 -2.18 4.04
CA ARG A 23 -4.38 -1.93 5.47
C ARG A 23 -3.79 -0.60 5.91
N TYR A 24 -2.71 -0.16 5.27
CA TYR A 24 -2.04 1.11 5.53
C TYR A 24 -2.53 2.23 4.59
N HIS A 25 -3.20 1.86 3.49
CA HIS A 25 -3.81 2.80 2.54
C HIS A 25 -5.28 2.46 2.22
N PRO A 26 -6.17 2.41 3.22
CA PRO A 26 -7.56 2.01 3.01
C PRO A 26 -8.31 2.94 2.06
N GLU A 27 -7.99 4.24 2.05
CA GLU A 27 -8.57 5.22 1.13
C GLU A 27 -8.24 4.93 -0.32
N LYS A 28 -6.99 4.49 -0.60
CA LYS A 28 -6.60 4.08 -1.95
C LYS A 28 -7.29 2.78 -2.34
N ALA A 29 -7.46 1.85 -1.39
CA ALA A 29 -8.19 0.61 -1.62
C ALA A 29 -9.64 0.89 -2.06
N VAL A 30 -10.35 1.75 -1.33
CA VAL A 30 -11.72 2.15 -1.68
C VAL A 30 -11.77 2.85 -3.04
N HIS A 31 -10.80 3.71 -3.35
CA HIS A 31 -10.74 4.41 -4.63
C HIS A 31 -10.64 3.47 -5.83
N VAL A 32 -9.98 2.31 -5.67
CA VAL A 32 -9.90 1.27 -6.71
C VAL A 32 -11.02 0.22 -6.64
N GLY A 33 -12.05 0.46 -5.81
CA GLY A 33 -13.25 -0.39 -5.71
C GLY A 33 -13.22 -1.45 -4.59
N MET A 34 -12.18 -1.47 -3.76
CA MET A 34 -12.09 -2.40 -2.61
C MET A 34 -12.85 -1.86 -1.40
N HIS A 35 -14.19 -1.92 -1.45
CA HIS A 35 -15.07 -1.34 -0.42
C HIS A 35 -14.94 -1.98 0.98
N GLY A 36 -14.30 -3.14 1.11
CA GLY A 36 -14.03 -3.79 2.42
C GLY A 36 -13.08 -3.02 3.34
N TYR A 37 -12.55 -1.89 2.88
CA TYR A 37 -11.71 -0.96 3.66
C TYR A 37 -12.41 0.39 3.91
N ALA A 38 -13.68 0.55 3.52
CA ALA A 38 -14.42 1.81 3.60
C ALA A 38 -14.63 2.33 5.03
N ASP A 39 -14.58 1.44 6.02
CA ASP A 39 -14.68 1.74 7.44
C ASP A 39 -13.33 2.01 8.12
N LYS A 40 -12.22 1.88 7.39
CA LYS A 40 -10.85 2.06 7.88
C LYS A 40 -10.24 3.34 7.37
N LEU A 41 -9.35 3.92 8.16
CA LEU A 41 -8.62 5.15 7.85
C LEU A 41 -7.11 4.87 7.88
N THR A 42 -6.34 5.61 7.09
CA THR A 42 -4.87 5.49 7.07
C THR A 42 -4.33 5.66 8.50
N PRO A 43 -3.63 4.65 9.05
CA PRO A 43 -3.01 4.73 10.37
C PRO A 43 -1.81 5.68 10.34
N PHE A 44 -1.50 6.30 11.48
CA PHE A 44 -0.39 7.24 11.60
C PHE A 44 0.53 6.95 12.80
N GLY A 45 0.42 5.78 13.43
CA GLY A 45 1.30 5.39 14.53
C GLY A 45 2.72 5.08 14.07
N ASP A 46 3.72 5.36 14.92
CA ASP A 46 5.12 5.02 14.65
C ASP A 46 5.30 3.49 14.42
N GLU A 47 4.51 2.68 15.13
CA GLU A 47 4.50 1.22 14.95
C GLU A 47 3.94 0.84 13.57
N ASP A 48 2.81 1.42 13.15
CA ASP A 48 2.21 1.17 11.85
C ASP A 48 3.15 1.57 10.71
N ILE A 49 3.81 2.72 10.84
CA ILE A 49 4.81 3.21 9.89
C ILE A 49 5.99 2.25 9.82
N SER A 50 6.47 1.75 10.96
CA SER A 50 7.57 0.78 10.99
C SER A 50 7.20 -0.55 10.32
N VAL A 51 5.94 -0.99 10.45
CA VAL A 51 5.45 -2.18 9.76
C VAL A 51 5.30 -1.93 8.25
N LEU A 52 4.84 -0.75 7.82
CA LEU A 52 4.78 -0.38 6.40
C LEU A 52 6.18 -0.34 5.77
N ILE A 53 7.16 0.28 6.43
CA ILE A 53 8.57 0.26 6.01
C ILE A 53 9.06 -1.18 5.81
N SER A 54 8.76 -2.06 6.78
CA SER A 54 9.14 -3.46 6.71
C SER A 54 8.43 -4.22 5.58
N LEU A 55 7.19 -3.84 5.24
CA LEU A 55 6.43 -4.41 4.14
C LEU A 55 7.06 -4.02 2.79
N ASP A 56 7.37 -2.75 2.58
CA ASP A 56 7.97 -2.26 1.33
C ASP A 56 9.38 -2.82 1.12
N GLN A 57 10.19 -2.92 2.18
CA GLN A 57 11.49 -3.58 2.11
C GLN A 57 11.36 -5.04 1.67
N LYS A 58 10.42 -5.79 2.28
CA LYS A 58 10.19 -7.21 1.91
C LYS A 58 9.73 -7.35 0.46
N LEU A 59 8.88 -6.45 -0.02
CA LEU A 59 8.48 -6.44 -1.42
C LEU A 59 9.69 -6.23 -2.33
N ILE A 60 10.52 -5.21 -2.07
CA ILE A 60 11.70 -4.92 -2.89
C ILE A 60 12.64 -6.12 -2.92
N PHE A 61 12.94 -6.74 -1.77
CA PHE A 61 13.76 -7.95 -1.73
C PHE A 61 13.13 -9.12 -2.50
N ALA A 62 11.83 -9.35 -2.36
CA ALA A 62 11.14 -10.40 -3.09
C ALA A 62 11.15 -10.17 -4.61
N LEU A 63 11.03 -8.91 -5.04
CA LEU A 63 11.14 -8.53 -6.45
C LEU A 63 12.56 -8.79 -6.98
N GLU A 64 13.60 -8.41 -6.25
CA GLU A 64 15.00 -8.65 -6.63
C GLU A 64 15.36 -10.14 -6.80
N GLU A 65 14.69 -11.03 -6.06
CA GLU A 65 14.87 -12.48 -6.21
C GLU A 65 14.19 -13.06 -7.47
N LEU A 66 13.24 -12.33 -8.08
CA LEU A 66 12.56 -12.78 -9.29
C LEU A 66 13.46 -12.65 -10.52
N ASN A 67 13.36 -13.64 -11.41
CA ASN A 67 14.00 -13.54 -12.72
C ASN A 67 13.20 -12.62 -13.64
N PHE A 68 13.54 -11.32 -13.63
CA PHE A 68 12.92 -10.30 -14.46
C PHE A 68 12.83 -10.67 -15.96
N ALA A 69 13.88 -11.31 -16.50
CA ALA A 69 13.92 -11.67 -17.91
C ALA A 69 12.97 -12.83 -18.27
N ALA A 70 12.52 -13.60 -17.28
CA ALA A 70 11.54 -14.67 -17.45
C ALA A 70 10.08 -14.18 -17.33
N LEU A 71 9.86 -12.90 -16.99
CA LEU A 71 8.52 -12.31 -16.93
C LEU A 71 8.04 -11.91 -18.33
N SER A 72 6.72 -11.95 -18.53
CA SER A 72 6.09 -11.38 -19.72
C SER A 72 6.36 -9.88 -19.84
N ALA A 73 6.33 -9.32 -21.06
CA ALA A 73 6.58 -7.89 -21.28
C ALA A 73 5.63 -6.96 -20.48
N ALA A 74 4.38 -7.39 -20.27
CA ALA A 74 3.42 -6.66 -19.43
C ALA A 74 3.86 -6.67 -17.96
N GLN A 75 4.20 -7.84 -17.41
CA GLN A 75 4.62 -7.95 -16.02
C GLN A 75 6.00 -7.35 -15.75
N GLN A 76 6.87 -7.25 -16.76
CA GLN A 76 8.11 -6.48 -16.66
C GLN A 76 7.84 -4.98 -16.44
N LEU A 77 6.77 -4.45 -17.05
CA LEU A 77 6.35 -3.07 -16.81
C LEU A 77 5.77 -2.93 -15.40
N ASP A 78 4.87 -3.83 -15.00
CA ASP A 78 4.26 -3.81 -13.67
C ASP A 78 5.30 -3.95 -12.56
N TYR A 79 6.28 -4.84 -12.75
CA TYR A 79 7.44 -4.99 -11.88
C TYR A 79 8.15 -3.67 -11.66
N ARG A 80 8.46 -2.93 -12.73
CA ARG A 80 9.19 -1.66 -12.63
C ARG A 80 8.36 -0.60 -11.93
N ILE A 81 7.09 -0.45 -12.31
CA ILE A 81 6.18 0.50 -11.68
C ILE A 81 6.09 0.24 -10.17
N LEU A 82 5.93 -1.02 -9.78
CA LEU A 82 5.80 -1.39 -8.39
C LEU A 82 7.11 -1.20 -7.61
N SER A 83 8.23 -1.64 -8.18
CA SER A 83 9.57 -1.49 -7.57
C SER A 83 9.89 -0.01 -7.32
N ASP A 84 9.64 0.84 -8.31
CA ASP A 84 9.89 2.28 -8.21
C ASP A 84 8.94 2.92 -7.19
N ALA A 85 7.65 2.57 -7.22
CA ALA A 85 6.66 3.10 -6.28
C ALA A 85 7.00 2.73 -4.82
N ALA A 86 7.34 1.46 -4.55
CA ALA A 86 7.72 0.98 -3.23
C ALA A 86 9.03 1.64 -2.75
N SER A 87 10.01 1.83 -3.65
CA SER A 87 11.26 2.50 -3.31
C SER A 87 11.05 3.98 -2.95
N MET A 88 10.16 4.68 -3.68
CA MET A 88 9.80 6.06 -3.39
C MET A 88 9.08 6.18 -2.05
N GLU A 89 8.11 5.31 -1.77
CA GLU A 89 7.39 5.30 -0.49
C GLU A 89 8.34 5.00 0.68
N LEU A 90 9.19 3.98 0.53
CA LEU A 90 10.20 3.64 1.53
C LEU A 90 11.15 4.81 1.81
N HIS A 91 11.64 5.49 0.77
CA HIS A 91 12.49 6.66 0.92
C HIS A 91 11.76 7.81 1.66
N ASP A 92 10.51 8.08 1.29
CA ASP A 92 9.69 9.09 1.96
C ASP A 92 9.42 8.75 3.44
N LEU A 93 9.24 7.47 3.78
CA LEU A 93 9.00 7.02 5.14
C LEU A 93 10.28 7.04 6.00
N MET A 94 11.46 6.77 5.40
CA MET A 94 12.73 6.67 6.13
C MET A 94 13.45 8.01 6.31
N GLU A 95 13.45 8.88 5.29
CA GLU A 95 14.26 10.11 5.34
C GLU A 95 13.53 11.31 5.95
N ARG A 96 12.21 11.25 5.99
CA ARG A 96 11.39 12.39 6.39
C ARG A 96 10.72 12.07 7.71
N ASP A 97 11.08 12.80 8.77
CA ASP A 97 10.22 12.82 9.95
C ASP A 97 8.89 13.43 9.54
N TRP A 98 7.94 12.54 9.28
CA TRP A 98 6.62 12.79 8.72
C TRP A 98 5.85 13.86 9.51
N ARG A 99 6.18 14.00 10.80
CA ARG A 99 5.65 15.01 11.73
C ARG A 99 5.98 16.45 11.33
N TYR A 100 7.12 16.68 10.69
CA TYR A 100 7.57 18.01 10.32
C TYR A 100 7.24 18.39 8.88
N ILE A 101 7.07 17.41 7.99
CA ILE A 101 7.01 17.66 6.54
C ILE A 101 5.57 17.59 6.00
N MET A 102 4.67 16.83 6.64
CA MET A 102 3.30 16.65 6.14
C MET A 102 2.23 16.83 7.22
N PRO A 103 2.12 18.02 7.86
CA PRO A 103 1.05 18.28 8.82
C PRO A 103 -0.36 18.10 8.22
N GLN A 104 -0.52 18.30 6.92
CA GLN A 104 -1.77 18.02 6.20
C GLN A 104 -2.15 16.53 6.15
N LYS A 105 -1.21 15.58 6.31
CA LYS A 105 -1.55 14.15 6.44
C LYS A 105 -2.18 13.84 7.81
N TYR A 106 -1.94 14.67 8.83
CA TYR A 106 -2.67 14.58 10.10
C TYR A 106 -4.10 15.05 9.98
N LEU A 107 -4.36 16.08 9.16
CA LEU A 107 -5.73 16.46 8.85
C LEU A 107 -6.38 15.32 8.05
N PRO A 108 -7.40 14.64 8.60
CA PRO A 108 -8.01 13.47 7.98
C PRO A 108 -8.89 13.90 6.80
N MET A 109 -8.43 14.73 5.86
CA MET A 109 -9.28 15.22 4.77
C MET A 109 -9.81 14.08 3.92
N ASN A 110 -8.94 13.14 3.54
CA ASN A 110 -9.34 11.97 2.75
C ASN A 110 -10.20 11.01 3.58
N ALA A 111 -9.90 10.86 4.87
CA ALA A 111 -10.68 10.06 5.81
C ALA A 111 -12.08 10.63 6.04
N ILE A 112 -12.21 11.95 6.26
CA ILE A 112 -13.47 12.68 6.36
C ILE A 112 -14.24 12.53 5.05
N GLN A 113 -13.59 12.71 3.90
CA GLN A 113 -14.21 12.53 2.60
C GLN A 113 -14.73 11.09 2.41
N GLN A 114 -13.95 10.07 2.75
CA GLN A 114 -14.35 8.66 2.63
C GLN A 114 -15.59 8.35 3.48
N LEU A 115 -15.62 8.85 4.72
CA LEU A 115 -16.75 8.67 5.62
C LEU A 115 -18.00 9.46 5.19
N LEU A 116 -17.83 10.59 4.51
CA LEU A 116 -18.94 11.37 3.95
C LEU A 116 -19.52 10.74 2.68
N GLN A 117 -18.66 10.15 1.83
CA GLN A 117 -19.05 9.54 0.57
C GLN A 117 -19.60 8.12 0.76
N ASN A 118 -19.14 7.41 1.79
CA ASN A 118 -19.58 6.05 2.13
C ASN A 118 -20.20 6.06 3.53
N PRO A 119 -21.54 6.07 3.66
CA PRO A 119 -22.19 6.05 4.96
C PRO A 119 -21.86 4.74 5.68
N VAL A 120 -20.95 4.81 6.65
CA VAL A 120 -20.61 3.71 7.55
C VAL A 120 -21.44 3.79 8.83
N GLU A 121 -21.89 2.65 9.32
CA GLU A 121 -22.78 2.55 10.48
C GLU A 121 -22.18 3.18 11.75
N ASN A 122 -20.85 3.15 11.91
CA ASN A 122 -20.15 3.55 13.14
C ASN A 122 -19.05 4.60 12.93
N PHE A 123 -19.42 5.75 12.35
CA PHE A 123 -18.53 6.91 12.10
C PHE A 123 -17.57 7.26 13.25
N HIS A 124 -18.08 7.31 14.50
CA HIS A 124 -17.28 7.67 15.67
C HIS A 124 -16.23 6.63 16.06
N GLN A 125 -16.46 5.35 15.76
CA GLN A 125 -15.49 4.30 16.05
C GLN A 125 -14.36 4.32 15.02
N SER A 126 -14.67 4.45 13.72
CA SER A 126 -13.67 4.54 12.66
C SER A 126 -12.70 5.71 12.86
N PHE A 127 -13.18 6.86 13.33
CA PHE A 127 -12.32 8.01 13.62
C PHE A 127 -11.39 7.81 14.83
N LYS A 128 -11.80 7.00 15.82
CA LYS A 128 -11.00 6.73 17.04
C LYS A 128 -9.89 5.70 16.83
N HIS A 129 -9.99 4.85 15.82
CA HIS A 129 -9.03 3.77 15.54
C HIS A 129 -8.03 4.13 14.44
N ARG A 130 -7.96 5.41 14.07
CA ARG A 130 -6.95 5.94 13.15
C ARG A 130 -5.62 6.13 13.85
#